data_AF-A0A7J9MKU7-F1
#
_entry.id   AF-A0A7J9MKU7-F1
#
_cell.length_a   1.000
_cell.length_b   1.000
_cell.length_c   1.000
_cell.angle_alpha   90.00
_cell.angle_beta   90.00
_cell.angle_gamma   90.00
#
_symmetry.space_group_name_H-M   'P 1'
#
loop_
_entity.id
_entity.type
_entity.pdbx_description
1 polymer ?
#
loop_
_entity_poly.entity_id
_entity_poly.type
_entity_poly.pdbx_seq_one_letter_code
_entity_poly.pdbx_strand_id
1 'polypeptide(L)'
;MEGYCAQSSQKNGTPIGEPTELARKNVYPEGIEKIVTYLKNRYHNIPIIITENGYGDMNKPNSTTEARLHDEKRVEYFARYLDALSTVIRKGADVRGYFIWSLLDNFEWNNGYTVRYGLHHVDYETLKRTPKSSATWYKNFISQHIVKEPKVEHS
;
A
#
# COMPACT_ATOMS: atom_id res chain seq x y z
N MET A 1 -2.99 30.83 10.32
CA MET A 1 -2.23 29.57 10.20
C MET A 1 -3.21 28.52 9.65
N GLU A 2 -3.50 28.62 8.35
CA GLU A 2 -4.39 27.68 7.65
C GLU A 2 -3.59 26.43 7.33
N GLY A 3 -4.02 25.27 7.83
CA GLY A 3 -3.29 24.02 7.62
C GLY A 3 -3.43 22.98 8.72
N TYR A 4 -4.08 23.29 9.85
CA TYR A 4 -4.36 22.28 10.86
C TYR A 4 -5.57 21.42 10.43
N CYS A 5 -5.29 20.34 9.69
CA CYS A 5 -6.27 19.29 9.46
C CYS A 5 -6.28 18.35 10.67
N ALA A 6 -7.29 18.47 11.53
CA ALA A 6 -7.54 17.47 12.55
C ALA A 6 -7.92 16.15 11.86
N GLN A 7 -6.97 15.24 11.72
CA GLN A 7 -7.24 13.90 11.22
C GLN A 7 -8.05 13.12 12.27
N SER A 8 -9.31 12.79 11.93
CA SER A 8 -10.13 11.86 12.70
C SER A 8 -10.15 10.50 12.02
N SER A 9 -9.89 9.44 12.80
CA SER A 9 -10.07 8.04 12.36
C SER A 9 -11.50 7.54 12.53
N GLN A 10 -12.40 8.40 13.01
CA GLN A 10 -13.80 8.09 13.28
C GLN A 10 -14.74 9.11 12.63
N LYS A 11 -15.92 8.65 12.24
CA LYS A 11 -17.06 9.47 11.83
C LYS A 11 -18.22 9.15 12.76
N ASN A 12 -18.68 10.15 13.52
CA ASN A 12 -19.78 10.01 14.49
C ASN A 12 -19.58 8.87 15.50
N GLY A 13 -18.36 8.66 15.98
CA GLY A 13 -18.00 7.58 16.90
C GLY A 13 -17.74 6.22 16.24
N THR A 14 -18.01 6.07 14.94
CA THR A 14 -17.73 4.83 14.19
C THR A 14 -16.38 4.93 13.48
N PRO A 15 -15.48 3.92 13.57
CA PRO A 15 -14.24 3.90 12.83
C PRO A 15 -14.45 4.01 11.32
N ILE A 16 -13.62 4.84 10.66
CA ILE A 16 -13.59 4.92 9.21
C ILE A 16 -12.72 3.76 8.71
N GLY A 17 -13.35 2.68 8.24
CA GLY A 17 -12.64 1.47 7.80
C GLY A 17 -12.20 0.56 8.95
N GLU A 18 -11.54 -0.54 8.61
CA GLU A 18 -11.04 -1.54 9.57
C GLU A 18 -9.85 -0.95 10.36
N PRO A 19 -9.92 -0.89 11.70
CA PRO A 19 -8.78 -0.43 12.51
C PRO A 19 -7.55 -1.31 12.32
N THR A 20 -6.36 -0.72 12.37
CA THR A 20 -5.10 -1.47 12.44
C THR A 20 -4.45 -1.28 13.81
N GLU A 21 -3.37 -2.01 14.04
CA GLU A 21 -2.56 -1.87 15.26
C GLU A 21 -1.83 -0.50 15.32
N LEU A 22 -1.80 0.24 14.21
CA LEU A 22 -1.26 1.58 14.13
C LEU A 22 -2.36 2.61 14.34
N ALA A 23 -2.24 3.39 15.42
CA ALA A 23 -3.18 4.45 15.72
C ALA A 23 -3.36 5.40 14.52
N ARG A 24 -4.63 5.67 14.17
CA ARG A 24 -5.03 6.54 13.05
C ARG A 24 -4.71 6.02 11.65
N LYS A 25 -4.34 4.74 11.48
CA LYS A 25 -4.10 4.11 10.17
C LYS A 25 -5.12 3.01 9.88
N ASN A 26 -6.37 3.38 9.67
CA ASN A 26 -7.41 2.42 9.32
C ASN A 26 -7.29 1.98 7.84
N VAL A 27 -7.73 0.76 7.54
CA VAL A 27 -7.85 0.24 6.17
C VAL A 27 -9.17 0.72 5.57
N TYR A 28 -9.09 1.61 4.59
CA TYR A 28 -10.25 2.19 3.92
C TYR A 28 -9.98 2.40 2.42
N PRO A 29 -10.04 1.33 1.60
CA PRO A 29 -9.72 1.35 0.18
C PRO A 29 -10.56 2.37 -0.61
N GLU A 30 -11.83 2.57 -0.25
CA GLU A 30 -12.71 3.58 -0.87
C GLU A 30 -12.17 5.01 -0.73
N GLY A 31 -11.27 5.23 0.23
CA GLY A 31 -10.55 6.49 0.37
C GLY A 31 -9.68 6.82 -0.85
N ILE A 32 -9.02 5.83 -1.46
CA ILE A 32 -8.16 6.06 -2.63
C ILE A 32 -9.01 6.43 -3.86
N GLU A 33 -10.16 5.77 -4.05
CA GLU A 33 -11.09 6.12 -5.12
C GLU A 33 -11.60 7.56 -4.95
N LYS A 34 -11.97 7.95 -3.74
CA LYS A 34 -12.46 9.31 -3.45
C LYS A 34 -11.41 10.39 -3.69
N ILE A 35 -10.18 10.20 -3.20
CA ILE A 35 -9.14 11.21 -3.35
C ILE A 35 -8.69 11.34 -4.81
N VAL A 36 -8.54 10.23 -5.54
CA VAL A 36 -8.17 10.26 -6.95
C VAL A 36 -9.30 10.88 -7.79
N THR A 37 -10.56 10.55 -7.51
CA THR A 37 -11.72 11.19 -8.17
C THR A 37 -11.75 12.69 -7.90
N TYR A 38 -11.49 13.10 -6.66
CA TYR A 38 -11.39 14.52 -6.30
C TYR A 38 -10.27 15.20 -7.09
N LEU A 39 -9.06 14.63 -7.11
CA LEU A 39 -7.92 15.20 -7.83
C LEU A 39 -8.22 15.32 -9.32
N LYS A 40 -8.78 14.27 -9.94
CA LYS A 40 -9.25 14.28 -11.32
C LYS A 40 -10.19 15.46 -11.59
N ASN A 41 -11.25 15.61 -10.79
CA ASN A 41 -12.27 16.62 -11.05
C ASN A 41 -11.78 18.04 -10.74
N ARG A 42 -11.03 18.22 -9.64
CA ARG A 42 -10.59 19.52 -9.14
C ARG A 42 -9.40 20.09 -9.91
N TYR A 43 -8.51 19.22 -10.40
CA TYR A 43 -7.27 19.59 -11.09
C TYR A 43 -7.23 19.07 -12.52
N HIS A 44 -8.40 18.95 -13.16
CA HIS A 44 -8.55 18.69 -14.60
C HIS A 44 -7.78 17.46 -15.11
N ASN A 45 -7.82 16.37 -14.33
CA ASN A 45 -7.27 15.07 -14.68
C ASN A 45 -5.79 15.10 -15.09
N ILE A 46 -4.99 15.89 -14.37
CA ILE A 46 -3.52 15.82 -14.50
C ILE A 46 -3.01 14.40 -14.23
N PRO A 47 -1.84 14.02 -14.80
CA PRO A 47 -1.20 12.75 -14.50
C PRO A 47 -0.92 12.59 -13.00
N ILE A 48 -1.33 11.45 -12.42
CA ILE A 48 -1.18 11.11 -11.01
C ILE A 48 -0.24 9.91 -10.87
N ILE A 49 0.67 9.97 -9.90
CA ILE A 49 1.43 8.82 -9.42
C ILE A 49 1.11 8.66 -7.94
N ILE A 50 0.69 7.46 -7.53
CA ILE A 50 0.58 7.12 -6.12
C ILE A 50 2.00 6.79 -5.64
N THR A 51 2.64 7.73 -4.95
CA THR A 51 4.05 7.60 -4.56
C THR A 51 4.26 6.71 -3.35
N GLU A 52 3.25 6.56 -2.49
CA GLU A 52 3.33 5.73 -1.29
C GLU A 52 1.95 5.16 -0.93
N ASN A 53 1.89 3.85 -0.72
CA ASN A 53 0.76 3.18 -0.09
C ASN A 53 1.24 1.89 0.58
N GLY A 54 0.82 1.61 1.81
CA GLY A 54 1.43 0.55 2.61
C GLY A 54 0.64 0.12 3.82
N TYR A 55 0.89 -1.11 4.25
CA TYR A 55 0.35 -1.71 5.47
C TYR A 55 1.49 -1.97 6.46
N GLY A 56 1.42 -1.36 7.64
CA GLY A 56 2.43 -1.50 8.68
C GLY A 56 2.03 -2.58 9.67
N ASP A 57 2.94 -3.51 9.92
CA ASP A 57 2.76 -4.58 10.90
C ASP A 57 3.61 -4.30 12.15
N MET A 58 3.02 -4.40 13.33
CA MET A 58 3.71 -4.13 14.59
C MET A 58 4.58 -5.32 14.96
N ASN A 59 5.81 -5.04 15.38
CA ASN A 59 6.72 -6.06 15.86
C ASN A 59 6.28 -6.55 17.25
N LYS A 60 5.48 -7.61 17.30
CA LYS A 60 5.05 -8.19 18.59
C LYS A 60 6.23 -8.94 19.23
N PRO A 61 6.40 -8.85 20.57
CA PRO A 61 7.51 -9.48 21.29
C PRO A 61 7.65 -10.98 21.03
N ASN A 62 6.52 -11.66 20.81
CA ASN A 62 6.46 -13.12 20.65
C ASN A 62 6.32 -13.58 19.20
N SER A 63 6.41 -12.68 18.21
CA SER A 63 6.35 -13.07 16.81
C SER A 63 7.63 -13.80 16.40
N THR A 64 7.49 -14.99 15.83
CA THR A 64 8.60 -15.68 15.17
C THR A 64 8.93 -15.03 13.83
N THR A 65 10.14 -15.23 13.31
CA THR A 65 10.48 -14.77 11.95
C THR A 65 9.54 -15.39 10.93
N GLU A 66 9.19 -16.67 11.08
CA GLU A 66 8.23 -17.35 10.21
C GLU A 66 6.88 -16.63 10.18
N ALA A 67 6.33 -16.27 11.35
CA ALA A 67 5.07 -15.53 11.42
C ALA A 67 5.16 -14.15 10.74
N ARG A 68 6.34 -13.49 10.76
CA ARG A 68 6.57 -12.21 10.07
C ARG A 68 6.66 -12.35 8.54
N LEU A 69 7.00 -13.54 8.04
CA LEU A 69 7.05 -13.81 6.61
C LEU A 69 5.67 -14.05 6.01
N HIS A 70 4.72 -14.57 6.81
CA HIS A 70 3.33 -14.82 6.40
C HIS A 70 2.41 -13.64 6.65
N ASP A 71 2.57 -12.57 5.87
CA ASP A 71 1.89 -11.28 6.05
C ASP A 71 0.60 -11.11 5.22
N GLU A 72 -0.34 -12.06 5.35
CA GLU A 72 -1.58 -12.11 4.56
C GLU A 72 -2.43 -10.82 4.65
N LYS A 73 -2.42 -10.13 5.79
CA LYS A 73 -3.12 -8.85 5.94
C LYS A 73 -2.56 -7.75 5.03
N ARG A 74 -1.25 -7.77 4.75
CA ARG A 74 -0.61 -6.85 3.79
C ARG A 74 -1.01 -7.22 2.35
N VAL A 75 -1.13 -8.51 2.04
CA VAL A 75 -1.66 -8.98 0.74
C VAL A 75 -3.09 -8.49 0.53
N GLU A 76 -3.97 -8.72 1.51
CA GLU A 76 -5.37 -8.29 1.48
C GLU A 76 -5.49 -6.76 1.29
N TYR A 77 -4.67 -6.01 2.03
CA TYR A 77 -4.60 -4.56 1.92
C TYR A 77 -4.27 -4.11 0.49
N PHE A 78 -3.18 -4.60 -0.09
CA PHE A 78 -2.78 -4.20 -1.44
C PHE A 78 -3.78 -4.62 -2.50
N ALA A 79 -4.34 -5.83 -2.41
CA ALA A 79 -5.36 -6.30 -3.33
C ALA A 79 -6.57 -5.35 -3.36
N ARG A 80 -7.07 -4.95 -2.17
CA ARG A 80 -8.23 -4.05 -2.05
C ARG A 80 -7.93 -2.63 -2.54
N TYR A 81 -6.76 -2.08 -2.23
CA TYR A 81 -6.38 -0.73 -2.68
C TYR A 81 -6.11 -0.66 -4.18
N LEU A 82 -5.46 -1.68 -4.76
CA LEU A 82 -5.22 -1.74 -6.20
C LEU A 82 -6.51 -1.96 -6.99
N ASP A 83 -7.47 -2.73 -6.47
CA ASP A 83 -8.79 -2.86 -7.10
C ASP A 83 -9.60 -1.54 -7.07
N ALA A 84 -9.60 -0.84 -5.94
CA ALA A 84 -10.21 0.48 -5.82
C ALA A 84 -9.56 1.51 -6.77
N LEU A 85 -8.23 1.48 -6.88
CA LEU A 85 -7.47 2.32 -7.82
C LEU A 85 -7.80 1.96 -9.28
N SER A 86 -7.89 0.67 -9.60
CA SER A 86 -8.29 0.19 -10.92
C SER A 86 -9.69 0.67 -11.30
N THR A 87 -10.62 0.69 -10.34
CA THR A 87 -11.98 1.23 -10.54
C THR A 87 -11.99 2.69 -10.95
N VAL A 88 -11.18 3.55 -10.31
CA VAL A 88 -11.14 4.98 -10.68
C VAL A 88 -10.38 5.23 -11.99
N ILE A 89 -9.37 4.40 -12.30
CA ILE A 89 -8.69 4.41 -13.61
C ILE A 89 -9.69 4.05 -14.73
N ARG A 90 -10.52 3.02 -14.55
CA ARG A 90 -11.61 2.66 -15.48
C ARG A 90 -12.63 3.79 -15.66
N LYS A 91 -12.80 4.65 -14.65
CA LYS A 91 -13.62 5.87 -14.72
C LYS A 91 -12.88 7.07 -15.35
N GLY A 92 -11.71 6.85 -15.95
CA GLY A 92 -10.97 7.84 -16.73
C GLY A 92 -10.02 8.73 -15.92
N ALA A 93 -9.62 8.35 -14.70
CA ALA A 93 -8.55 9.04 -13.99
C ALA A 93 -7.19 8.71 -14.62
N ASP A 94 -6.35 9.73 -14.83
CA ASP A 94 -5.02 9.56 -15.41
C ASP A 94 -3.99 9.16 -14.34
N VAL A 95 -4.00 7.88 -13.92
CA VAL A 95 -3.02 7.33 -12.98
C VAL A 95 -1.93 6.57 -13.75
N ARG A 96 -0.68 7.00 -13.60
CA ARG A 96 0.48 6.52 -14.35
C ARG A 96 1.37 5.55 -13.57
N GLY A 97 1.24 5.51 -12.25
CA GLY A 97 2.10 4.68 -11.42
C GLY A 97 1.58 4.51 -10.00
N TYR A 98 2.07 3.46 -9.37
CA TYR A 98 1.78 3.11 -7.99
C TYR A 98 3.03 2.49 -7.35
N PHE A 99 3.50 3.11 -6.27
CA PHE A 99 4.65 2.65 -5.50
C PHE A 99 4.20 2.22 -4.11
N ILE A 100 4.51 0.96 -3.80
CA ILE A 100 4.29 0.40 -2.47
C ILE A 100 5.31 0.99 -1.50
N TRP A 101 4.82 1.41 -0.33
CA TRP A 101 5.64 1.61 0.86
C TRP A 101 5.61 0.33 1.71
N SER A 102 6.68 -0.46 1.77
CA SER A 102 7.99 -0.22 1.13
C SER A 102 8.65 -1.51 0.66
N LEU A 103 9.79 -1.40 -0.03
CA LEU A 103 10.52 -2.57 -0.51
C LEU A 103 11.07 -3.42 0.64
N LEU A 104 11.61 -2.77 1.67
CA LEU A 104 12.30 -3.38 2.81
C LEU A 104 11.73 -2.88 4.13
N ASP A 105 11.74 -3.74 5.15
CA ASP A 105 11.60 -3.27 6.52
C ASP A 105 12.69 -2.22 6.81
N ASN A 106 12.28 -1.06 7.31
CA ASN A 106 13.14 0.12 7.47
C ASN A 106 12.87 0.83 8.80
N PHE A 107 13.53 1.97 9.03
CA PHE A 107 13.34 2.79 10.22
C PHE A 107 12.13 3.72 10.05
N GLU A 108 11.04 3.44 10.76
CA GLU A 108 9.77 4.15 10.63
C GLU A 108 9.66 5.36 11.60
N TRP A 109 10.59 6.30 11.45
CA TRP A 109 10.60 7.59 12.16
C TRP A 109 10.46 7.43 13.69
N ASN A 110 9.42 8.00 14.29
CA ASN A 110 9.16 7.94 15.73
C ASN A 110 8.88 6.52 16.24
N ASN A 111 8.51 5.59 15.35
CA ASN A 111 8.31 4.18 15.71
C ASN A 111 9.60 3.37 15.62
N GLY A 112 10.67 3.92 15.05
CA GLY A 112 11.91 3.21 14.78
C GLY A 112 11.67 1.87 14.08
N TYR A 113 12.26 0.80 14.60
CA TYR A 113 12.16 -0.55 14.03
C TYR A 113 10.99 -1.39 14.57
N THR A 114 10.07 -0.78 15.30
CA THR A 114 8.91 -1.48 15.89
C THR A 114 7.78 -1.70 14.90
N VAL A 115 7.82 -1.05 13.74
CA VAL A 115 6.82 -1.19 12.67
C VAL A 115 7.52 -1.65 11.39
N ARG A 116 6.89 -2.56 10.67
CA ARG A 116 7.45 -3.19 9.48
C ARG A 116 6.50 -2.99 8.31
N TYR A 117 6.92 -2.20 7.31
CA TYR A 117 6.17 -1.96 6.07
C TYR A 117 6.69 -2.75 4.87
N GLY A 118 7.86 -3.38 4.99
CA GLY A 118 8.56 -3.97 3.86
C GLY A 118 7.87 -5.17 3.25
N LEU A 119 7.93 -5.28 1.92
CA LEU A 119 7.69 -6.55 1.22
C LEU A 119 8.75 -7.60 1.59
N HIS A 120 9.95 -7.16 1.95
CA HIS A 120 11.01 -8.04 2.47
C HIS A 120 11.24 -7.78 3.94
N HIS A 121 11.27 -8.88 4.70
CA HIS A 121 11.77 -8.85 6.06
C HIS A 121 13.27 -8.55 6.05
N VAL A 122 13.70 -7.64 6.92
CA VAL A 122 15.12 -7.39 7.21
C VAL A 122 15.41 -7.88 8.61
N ASP A 123 16.33 -8.84 8.70
CA ASP A 123 17.02 -9.16 9.95
C ASP A 123 18.01 -8.03 10.23
N TYR A 124 17.80 -7.28 11.31
CA TYR A 124 18.61 -6.10 11.60
C TYR A 124 19.99 -6.42 12.18
N GLU A 125 20.22 -7.65 12.65
CA GLU A 125 21.54 -8.08 13.12
C GLU A 125 22.42 -8.51 11.94
N THR A 126 21.84 -9.30 11.02
CA THR A 126 22.60 -9.87 9.88
C THR A 126 22.45 -9.10 8.58
N LEU A 127 21.50 -8.16 8.52
CA LEU A 127 21.05 -7.47 7.31
C LEU A 127 20.53 -8.43 6.22
N LYS A 128 20.18 -9.67 6.55
CA LYS A 128 19.59 -10.60 5.60
C LYS A 128 18.20 -10.12 5.19
N ARG A 129 17.90 -10.20 3.88
CA ARG A 129 16.58 -9.88 3.32
C ARG A 129 15.87 -11.17 2.95
N THR A 130 14.65 -11.33 3.44
CA THR A 130 13.81 -12.50 3.14
C THR A 130 12.47 -12.03 2.61
N PRO A 131 12.02 -12.48 1.42
CA PRO A 131 10.73 -12.08 0.87
C PRO A 131 9.59 -12.59 1.76
N LYS A 132 8.59 -11.74 1.99
CA LYS A 132 7.33 -12.12 2.66
C LYS A 132 6.31 -12.64 1.64
N SER A 133 5.18 -13.18 2.10
CA SER A 133 4.06 -13.59 1.26
C SER A 133 3.60 -12.45 0.33
N SER A 134 3.57 -11.22 0.83
CA SER A 134 3.25 -10.01 0.06
C SER A 134 4.23 -9.72 -1.07
N ALA A 135 5.53 -10.00 -0.92
CA ALA A 135 6.49 -9.87 -2.03
C ALA A 135 6.17 -10.85 -3.16
N THR A 136 5.91 -12.11 -2.81
CA THR A 136 5.56 -13.16 -3.78
C THR A 136 4.24 -12.84 -4.47
N TRP A 137 3.23 -12.42 -3.71
CA TRP A 137 1.95 -11.99 -4.25
C TRP A 137 2.11 -10.80 -5.21
N TYR A 138 2.86 -9.76 -4.81
CA TYR A 138 3.03 -8.56 -5.64
C TYR A 138 3.78 -8.85 -6.93
N LYS A 139 4.79 -9.72 -6.89
CA LYS A 139 5.47 -10.24 -8.09
C LYS A 139 4.49 -10.90 -9.06
N ASN A 140 3.62 -11.77 -8.53
CA ASN A 140 2.63 -12.48 -9.35
C ASN A 140 1.58 -11.53 -9.90
N PHE A 141 1.10 -10.59 -9.09
CA PHE A 141 0.17 -9.54 -9.50
C PHE A 141 0.73 -8.73 -10.67
N ILE A 142 1.96 -8.22 -10.55
CA ILE A 142 2.62 -7.49 -11.66
C ILE A 142 2.71 -8.38 -12.90
N SER A 143 3.20 -9.62 -12.75
CA SER A 143 3.39 -10.55 -13.88
C SER A 143 2.10 -10.81 -14.67
N GLN A 144 0.94 -10.78 -14.01
CA GLN A 144 -0.38 -10.95 -14.62
C GLN A 144 -0.88 -9.70 -15.37
N HIS A 145 -0.33 -8.53 -15.04
CA HIS A 145 -0.77 -7.23 -15.55
C HIS A 145 0.28 -6.51 -16.41
N ILE A 146 1.41 -7.17 -16.71
CA ILE A 146 2.35 -6.68 -17.73
C ILE A 146 1.65 -6.74 -19.08
N VAL A 147 1.53 -5.58 -19.73
CA VAL A 147 1.14 -5.50 -21.14
C VAL A 147 2.23 -6.17 -21.95
N LYS A 148 1.93 -7.33 -22.56
CA LYS A 148 2.83 -7.95 -23.52
C LYS A 148 2.80 -7.11 -24.78
N GLU A 149 3.96 -6.66 -25.25
CA GLU A 149 4.02 -6.01 -26.56
C GLU A 149 3.58 -7.02 -27.64
N PRO A 150 2.83 -6.57 -28.66
CA PRO A 150 2.47 -7.43 -29.77
C PRO A 150 3.74 -7.93 -30.45
N LYS A 151 3.82 -9.25 -30.69
CA LYS A 151 4.89 -9.82 -31.50
C LYS A 151 4.76 -9.23 -32.91
N VAL A 152 5.76 -8.48 -33.34
CA VAL A 152 5.88 -8.07 -34.75
C VAL A 152 6.29 -9.33 -35.52
N GLU A 153 5.34 -9.99 -36.17
CA GLU A 153 5.65 -11.01 -37.17
C GLU A 153 6.14 -10.29 -38.43
N HIS A 154 7.42 -10.45 -38.74
CA HIS A 154 7.96 -10.08 -40.04
C HIS A 154 7.63 -11.21 -41.02
N SER A 155 6.70 -10.94 -41.95
CA SER A 155 6.43 -11.76 -43.14
C SER A 155 7.50 -11.55 -44.21
#